data_AF-A0A3B9C386-F1
#
_entry.id   AF-A0A3B9C386-F1
#
_cell.length_a   1.000
_cell.length_b   1.000
_cell.length_c   1.000
_cell.angle_alpha   90.00
_cell.angle_beta   90.00
_cell.angle_gamma   90.00
#
_symmetry.space_group_name_H-M   'P 1'
#
loop_
_entity.id
_entity.type
_entity.pdbx_description
1 polymer ?
#
loop_
_entity_poly.entity_id
_entity_poly.type
_entity_poly.pdbx_seq_one_letter_code
_entity_poly.pdbx_strand_id
1 'polypeptide(L)'
;MDKLRKLRSETMTNDLESIFYVNARFLTQKLTGVQRYAIEICRQIKKLAPKVVFLAPTNILHKEIALELQVQIIGRNTGTIWEQWDLYRFMSNKKIILLNLCNTAPLLYRYNMICIHDLAYVFYPKSFS
;
A
#
# COMPACT_ATOMS: atom_id res chain seq x y z
N MET A 1 22.02 -19.52 -29.19
CA MET A 1 20.72 -19.39 -28.51
C MET A 1 20.84 -18.85 -27.06
N ASP A 2 21.99 -18.95 -26.40
CA ASP A 2 22.13 -18.52 -24.99
C ASP A 2 22.27 -17.01 -24.74
N LYS A 3 22.80 -16.22 -25.68
CA LYS A 3 22.89 -14.75 -25.51
C LYS A 3 21.53 -14.05 -25.54
N LEU A 4 20.59 -14.53 -26.36
CA LEU A 4 19.22 -13.99 -26.44
C LEU A 4 18.37 -14.36 -25.22
N ARG A 5 18.62 -15.53 -24.63
CA ARG A 5 17.96 -15.98 -23.38
C ARG A 5 18.47 -15.20 -22.17
N LYS A 6 19.77 -14.88 -22.14
CA LYS A 6 20.40 -14.05 -21.10
C LYS A 6 20.01 -12.57 -21.22
N LEU A 7 19.93 -12.04 -22.45
CA LEU A 7 19.32 -10.72 -22.69
C LEU A 7 17.86 -10.72 -22.23
N ARG A 8 17.07 -11.76 -22.52
CA ARG A 8 15.66 -11.82 -22.12
C ARG A 8 15.47 -11.97 -20.60
N SER A 9 16.42 -12.56 -19.86
CA SER A 9 16.40 -12.55 -18.39
C SER A 9 16.91 -11.24 -17.79
N GLU A 10 17.89 -10.58 -18.42
CA GLU A 10 18.43 -9.27 -17.98
C GLU A 10 17.49 -8.10 -18.35
N THR A 11 16.66 -8.25 -19.39
CA THR A 11 15.69 -7.22 -19.79
C THR A 11 14.36 -7.34 -19.02
N MET A 12 14.03 -8.51 -18.44
CA MET A 12 12.84 -8.72 -17.59
C MET A 12 13.10 -8.53 -16.09
N THR A 13 14.33 -8.17 -15.71
CA THR A 13 14.71 -7.82 -14.32
C THR A 13 14.93 -6.33 -14.13
N ASN A 14 14.78 -5.53 -15.19
CA ASN A 14 14.94 -4.07 -15.15
C ASN A 14 13.62 -3.29 -14.99
N ASP A 15 12.51 -3.97 -14.72
CA ASP A 15 11.27 -3.34 -14.27
C ASP A 15 11.38 -2.98 -12.78
N LEU A 16 12.15 -1.92 -12.51
CA LEU A 16 12.17 -1.08 -11.32
C LEU A 16 11.72 -1.79 -10.02
N GLU A 17 12.66 -2.40 -9.28
CA GLU A 17 12.39 -2.76 -7.89
C GLU A 17 11.85 -1.54 -7.15
N SER A 18 10.58 -1.61 -6.77
CA SER A 18 9.92 -0.55 -6.02
C SER A 18 10.63 -0.42 -4.67
N ILE A 19 11.02 0.80 -4.30
CA ILE A 19 11.74 1.02 -3.03
C ILE A 19 10.85 0.62 -1.85
N PHE A 20 9.55 0.89 -1.95
CA PHE A 20 8.53 0.39 -1.05
C PHE A 20 7.13 0.47 -1.68
N TYR A 21 6.18 -0.22 -1.07
CA TYR A 21 4.76 -0.21 -1.46
C TYR A 21 3.94 0.56 -0.43
N VAL A 22 2.82 1.13 -0.87
CA VAL A 22 1.86 1.80 0.01
C VAL A 22 0.50 1.12 -0.10
N ASN A 23 -0.07 0.76 1.04
CA ASN A 23 -1.46 0.33 1.14
C ASN A 23 -2.39 1.55 0.95
N ALA A 24 -2.96 1.69 -0.24
CA ALA A 24 -3.85 2.76 -0.63
C ALA A 24 -5.35 2.41 -0.48
N ARG A 25 -5.68 1.41 0.35
CA ARG A 25 -7.08 1.05 0.67
C ARG A 25 -7.90 2.23 1.20
N PHE A 26 -7.25 3.23 1.81
CA PHE A 26 -7.90 4.45 2.28
C PHE A 26 -8.67 5.20 1.19
N LEU A 27 -8.33 5.00 -0.10
CA LEU A 27 -9.03 5.58 -1.25
C LEU A 27 -10.43 4.97 -1.49
N THR A 28 -10.78 3.87 -0.81
CA THR A 28 -12.09 3.21 -0.88
C THR A 28 -13.02 3.65 0.25
N GLN A 29 -12.61 4.61 1.07
CA GLN A 29 -13.36 5.05 2.26
C GLN A 29 -13.77 6.52 2.13
N LYS A 30 -14.79 6.92 2.91
CA LYS A 30 -15.15 8.35 3.03
C LYS A 30 -13.95 9.13 3.55
N LEU A 31 -13.82 10.37 3.09
CA LEU A 31 -12.74 11.25 3.52
C LEU A 31 -12.93 11.64 4.99
N THR A 32 -12.00 11.25 5.86
CA THR A 32 -11.87 11.78 7.23
C THR A 32 -10.49 12.41 7.43
N GLY A 33 -10.17 12.86 8.65
CA GLY A 33 -8.85 13.41 8.97
C GLY A 33 -7.70 12.44 8.63
N VAL A 34 -7.86 11.15 8.96
CA VAL A 34 -6.84 10.11 8.69
C VAL A 34 -6.64 9.89 7.19
N GLN A 35 -7.72 9.83 6.40
CA GLN A 35 -7.62 9.67 4.95
C GLN A 35 -7.01 10.93 4.31
N ARG A 36 -7.35 12.14 4.77
CA ARG A 36 -6.75 13.39 4.28
C ARG A 36 -5.25 13.42 4.55
N TYR A 37 -4.83 13.05 5.77
CA TYR A 37 -3.42 12.89 6.10
C TYR A 37 -2.73 11.90 5.15
N ALA A 38 -3.31 10.71 4.97
CA ALA A 38 -2.72 9.68 4.11
C ALA A 38 -2.56 10.16 2.66
N ILE A 39 -3.56 10.86 2.12
CA ILE A 39 -3.52 11.43 0.77
C ILE A 39 -2.36 12.43 0.62
N GLU A 40 -2.24 13.40 1.52
CA GLU A 40 -1.20 14.44 1.42
C GLU A 40 0.20 13.85 1.58
N ILE A 41 0.38 12.91 2.51
CA ILE A 41 1.65 12.19 2.65
C ILE A 41 1.98 11.41 1.37
N CYS A 42 1.01 10.71 0.78
CA CYS A 42 1.23 9.98 -0.47
C CYS A 42 1.60 10.91 -1.64
N ARG A 43 1.02 12.11 -1.71
CA ARG A 43 1.37 13.12 -2.73
C ARG A 43 2.83 13.58 -2.60
N GLN A 44 3.31 13.83 -1.38
CA GLN A 44 4.71 14.20 -1.18
C GLN A 44 5.65 13.02 -1.44
N ILE A 45 5.28 11.81 -1.01
CA ILE A 45 6.03 10.59 -1.30
C ILE A 45 6.17 10.37 -2.81
N LYS A 46 5.09 10.56 -3.59
CA LYS A 46 5.14 10.41 -5.07
C LYS A 46 6.17 11.35 -5.70
N LYS A 47 6.30 12.58 -5.19
CA LYS A 47 7.28 13.57 -5.67
C LYS A 47 8.72 13.22 -5.30
N LEU A 48 8.94 12.71 -4.08
CA LEU A 48 10.28 12.45 -3.53
C LEU A 48 10.82 11.06 -3.88
N ALA A 49 9.94 10.07 -4.06
CA ALA A 49 10.28 8.67 -4.28
C ALA A 49 9.51 8.13 -5.51
N PRO A 50 9.97 8.42 -6.74
CA PRO A 50 9.22 8.08 -7.96
C PRO A 50 9.02 6.58 -8.19
N LYS A 51 9.82 5.72 -7.55
CA LYS A 51 9.71 4.25 -7.61
C LYS A 51 8.71 3.66 -6.60
N VAL A 52 7.99 4.48 -5.85
CA VAL A 52 6.93 4.01 -4.94
C VAL A 52 5.76 3.43 -5.74
N VAL A 53 5.14 2.37 -5.23
CA VAL A 53 3.92 1.78 -5.82
C VAL A 53 2.78 1.80 -4.82
N PHE A 54 1.66 2.40 -5.22
CA PHE A 54 0.42 2.45 -4.44
C PHE A 54 -0.51 1.32 -4.86
N LEU A 55 -1.03 0.57 -3.90
CA LEU A 55 -1.88 -0.60 -4.13
C LEU A 55 -3.28 -0.39 -3.55
N ALA A 56 -4.33 -0.64 -4.33
CA ALA A 56 -5.72 -0.54 -3.86
C ALA A 56 -6.61 -1.66 -4.46
N PRO A 57 -7.77 -1.96 -3.86
CA PRO A 57 -8.78 -2.81 -4.47
C PRO A 57 -9.53 -2.06 -5.59
N THR A 58 -10.45 -2.76 -6.26
CA THR A 58 -11.24 -2.25 -7.39
C THR A 58 -12.25 -1.15 -7.02
N ASN A 59 -12.73 -1.11 -5.77
CA ASN A 59 -13.82 -0.24 -5.32
C ASN A 59 -13.37 1.16 -4.84
N ILE A 60 -12.48 1.80 -5.60
CA ILE A 60 -11.96 3.14 -5.27
C ILE A 60 -13.08 4.18 -5.38
N LEU A 61 -13.27 4.97 -4.31
CA LEU A 61 -14.17 6.12 -4.27
C LEU A 61 -13.49 7.38 -4.85
N HIS A 62 -12.25 7.64 -4.45
CA HIS A 62 -11.49 8.84 -4.82
C HIS A 62 -10.69 8.63 -6.11
N LYS A 63 -11.38 8.51 -7.24
CA LYS A 63 -10.79 8.10 -8.53
C LYS A 63 -9.74 9.09 -9.06
N GLU A 64 -9.95 10.39 -8.89
CA GLU A 64 -9.01 11.42 -9.34
C GLU A 64 -7.67 11.32 -8.60
N ILE A 65 -7.71 11.10 -7.29
CA ILE A 65 -6.52 10.91 -6.45
C ILE A 65 -5.81 9.60 -6.81
N ALA A 66 -6.57 8.54 -7.11
CA ALA A 66 -6.00 7.28 -7.56
C ALA A 66 -5.26 7.42 -8.89
N LEU A 67 -5.81 8.22 -9.82
CA LEU A 67 -5.15 8.55 -11.09
C LEU A 67 -3.88 9.37 -10.86
N GLU A 68 -3.95 10.41 -10.01
CA GLU A 68 -2.82 11.26 -9.64
C GLU A 68 -1.65 10.44 -9.08
N LEU A 69 -1.94 9.53 -8.15
CA LEU A 69 -0.93 8.67 -7.52
C LEU A 69 -0.49 7.49 -8.41
N GLN A 70 -1.17 7.26 -9.54
CA GLN A 70 -1.00 6.11 -10.43
C GLN A 70 -1.15 4.79 -9.67
N VAL A 71 -2.26 4.67 -8.94
CA VAL A 71 -2.56 3.51 -8.09
C VAL A 71 -2.73 2.26 -8.95
N GLN A 72 -2.07 1.19 -8.54
CA GLN A 72 -2.25 -0.13 -9.12
C GLN A 72 -3.39 -0.85 -8.41
N ILE A 73 -4.40 -1.24 -9.19
CA ILE A 73 -5.50 -2.05 -8.71
C ILE A 73 -5.06 -3.51 -8.69
N ILE A 74 -5.15 -4.16 -7.52
CA ILE A 74 -4.81 -5.56 -7.34
C ILE A 74 -5.93 -6.32 -6.63
N GLY A 75 -5.91 -7.64 -6.72
CA GLY A 75 -6.86 -8.50 -6.01
C GLY A 75 -8.26 -8.52 -6.61
N ARG A 76 -9.18 -9.19 -5.92
CA ARG A 76 -10.59 -9.35 -6.30
C ARG A 76 -11.54 -8.99 -5.16
N ASN A 77 -11.05 -9.02 -3.93
CA ASN A 77 -11.81 -8.69 -2.74
C ASN A 77 -11.81 -7.17 -2.49
N THR A 78 -12.58 -6.74 -1.49
CA THR A 78 -12.60 -5.36 -1.01
C THR A 78 -12.50 -5.32 0.51
N GLY A 79 -12.39 -4.12 1.09
CA GLY A 79 -12.39 -3.93 2.54
C GLY A 79 -11.26 -4.64 3.27
N THR A 80 -11.53 -5.13 4.48
CA THR A 80 -10.53 -5.81 5.32
C THR A 80 -10.08 -7.13 4.70
N ILE A 81 -10.96 -7.85 4.01
CA ILE A 81 -10.62 -9.13 3.35
C ILE A 81 -9.55 -8.90 2.28
N TRP A 82 -9.68 -7.84 1.47
CA TRP A 82 -8.65 -7.47 0.51
C TRP A 82 -7.30 -7.19 1.17
N GLU A 83 -7.30 -6.45 2.29
CA GLU A 83 -6.06 -6.12 2.98
C GLU A 83 -5.39 -7.36 3.57
N GLN A 84 -6.16 -8.22 4.24
CA GLN A 84 -5.60 -9.38 4.93
C GLN A 84 -5.21 -10.51 3.97
N TRP A 85 -5.90 -10.66 2.83
CA TRP A 85 -5.68 -11.76 1.90
C TRP A 85 -4.99 -11.34 0.61
N ASP A 86 -5.61 -10.45 -0.18
CA ASP A 86 -5.13 -10.11 -1.52
C ASP A 86 -3.82 -9.32 -1.45
N LEU A 87 -3.77 -8.31 -0.59
CA LEU A 87 -2.56 -7.49 -0.38
C LEU A 87 -1.44 -8.32 0.26
N TYR A 88 -1.75 -9.15 1.27
CA TYR A 88 -0.78 -10.10 1.83
C TYR A 88 -0.20 -11.01 0.74
N ARG A 89 -1.05 -11.65 -0.05
CA ARG A 89 -0.61 -12.58 -1.11
C ARG A 89 0.27 -11.87 -2.14
N PHE A 90 -0.10 -10.66 -2.56
CA PHE A 90 0.70 -9.86 -3.49
C PHE A 90 2.08 -9.51 -2.91
N MET A 91 2.16 -9.20 -1.62
CA MET A 91 3.39 -8.76 -0.95
C MET A 91 4.27 -9.90 -0.42
N SER A 92 3.68 -11.07 -0.15
CA SER A 92 4.30 -12.21 0.56
C SER A 92 5.68 -12.60 0.03
N ASN A 93 5.85 -12.62 -1.29
CA ASN A 93 7.11 -13.01 -1.93
C ASN A 93 8.11 -11.86 -2.13
N LYS A 94 7.72 -10.61 -1.86
CA LYS A 94 8.54 -9.43 -2.18
C LYS A 94 9.57 -9.10 -1.11
N LYS A 95 9.28 -9.34 0.17
CA LYS A 95 10.13 -8.95 1.33
C LYS A 95 10.54 -7.45 1.28
N ILE A 96 9.63 -6.58 0.85
CA ILE A 96 9.82 -5.13 0.70
C ILE A 96 8.91 -4.40 1.69
N ILE A 97 9.27 -3.19 2.12
CA ILE A 97 8.45 -2.41 3.04
C ILE A 97 7.04 -2.17 2.45
N LEU A 98 6.01 -2.44 3.26
CA LEU A 98 4.63 -2.02 3.02
C LEU A 98 4.25 -0.92 4.02
N LEU A 99 4.08 0.29 3.52
CA LEU A 99 3.64 1.44 4.31
C LEU A 99 2.11 1.45 4.44
N ASN A 100 1.62 1.50 5.67
CA ASN A 100 0.22 1.52 6.03
C ASN A 100 -0.09 2.78 6.86
N LEU A 101 -0.72 3.77 6.23
CA LEU A 101 -0.95 5.08 6.84
C LEU A 101 -2.27 5.18 7.64
N CYS A 102 -3.07 4.12 7.70
CA CYS A 102 -4.43 4.15 8.26
C CYS A 102 -4.67 3.04 9.30
N ASN A 103 -3.77 2.92 10.29
CA ASN A 103 -3.84 2.03 11.46
C ASN A 103 -3.91 0.51 11.20
N THR A 104 -4.25 0.05 10.00
CA THR A 104 -4.41 -1.37 9.68
C THR A 104 -3.38 -1.84 8.68
N ALA A 105 -2.98 -3.10 8.80
CA ALA A 105 -2.01 -3.75 7.91
C ALA A 105 -2.29 -5.26 7.82
N PRO A 106 -1.82 -5.96 6.78
CA PRO A 106 -1.93 -7.40 6.70
C PRO A 106 -1.13 -8.05 7.84
N LEU A 107 -1.82 -8.76 8.74
CA LEU A 107 -1.23 -9.25 10.00
C LEU A 107 -0.06 -10.22 9.78
N LEU A 108 -0.13 -11.03 8.72
CA LEU A 108 0.89 -12.02 8.39
C LEU A 108 2.08 -11.42 7.63
N TYR A 109 2.03 -10.15 7.23
CA TYR A 109 3.13 -9.52 6.53
C TYR A 109 4.17 -8.94 7.49
N ARG A 110 5.41 -9.45 7.43
CA ARG A 110 6.46 -9.08 8.39
C ARG A 110 7.05 -7.69 8.18
N TYR A 111 7.02 -7.16 6.96
CA TYR A 111 7.69 -5.90 6.59
C TYR A 111 6.72 -4.72 6.55
N ASN A 112 5.71 -4.72 7.43
CA ASN A 112 4.78 -3.62 7.58
C ASN A 112 5.43 -2.45 8.33
N MET A 113 5.26 -1.24 7.80
CA MET A 113 5.44 0.02 8.51
C MET A 113 4.06 0.63 8.72
N ILE A 114 3.64 0.84 9.97
CA ILE A 114 2.27 1.24 10.32
C ILE A 114 2.31 2.59 11.03
N CYS A 115 1.49 3.52 10.56
CA CYS A 115 1.22 4.77 11.27
C CYS A 115 0.04 4.56 12.22
N ILE A 116 0.26 4.77 13.52
CA ILE A 116 -0.76 4.76 14.56
C ILE A 116 -1.08 6.22 14.91
N HIS A 117 -2.33 6.63 14.65
CA HIS A 117 -2.76 8.03 14.79
C HIS A 117 -3.07 8.46 16.22
N ASP A 118 -3.52 7.53 17.06
CA ASP A 118 -3.88 7.79 18.43
C ASP A 118 -3.49 6.59 19.32
N LEU A 119 -2.90 6.88 20.46
CA LEU A 119 -2.49 5.93 21.48
C LEU A 119 -3.41 5.99 22.71
N ALA A 120 -4.55 6.68 22.63
CA ALA A 120 -5.53 6.78 23.72
C ALA A 120 -5.94 5.40 24.25
N TYR A 121 -6.04 4.38 23.39
CA TYR A 121 -6.34 3.02 23.82
C TYR A 121 -5.23 2.39 24.70
N VAL A 122 -3.98 2.83 24.54
CA VAL A 122 -2.84 2.37 25.34
C VAL A 122 -2.81 3.08 26.69
N PHE A 123 -3.02 4.40 26.68
CA PHE A 123 -2.89 5.23 27.89
C PHE A 123 -4.17 5.26 28.74
N TYR A 124 -5.34 5.06 28.13
CA TYR A 124 -6.65 5.13 28.78
C TYR A 124 -7.52 3.92 28.42
N PRO A 125 -7.09 2.68 28.76
CA PRO A 125 -7.82 1.47 28.38
C PRO A 125 -9.22 1.40 29.00
N LYS A 126 -9.46 2.06 30.14
CA LYS A 126 -10.76 2.12 30.82
C LYS A 126 -11.81 3.00 30.12
N SER A 127 -11.41 3.79 29.13
CA SER A 127 -12.30 4.67 28.37
C SER A 127 -12.94 3.99 27.16
N PHE A 128 -12.55 2.75 26.87
CA PHE A 128 -13.07 1.94 25.77
C PHE A 128 -13.62 0.64 26.36
N SER A 129 -14.91 0.38 26.14
CA SER A 129 -15.67 -0.77 26.68
C SER A 129 -16.05 -1.76 25.60
#